data_AF-A0A099PER0-F1
#
_entry.id   AF-A0A099PER0-F1
#
_cell.length_a   1.000
_cell.length_b   1.000
_cell.length_c   1.000
_cell.angle_alpha   90.00
_cell.angle_beta   90.00
_cell.angle_gamma   90.00
#
_symmetry.space_group_name_H-M   'P 1'
#
loop_
_entity.id
_entity.type
_entity.pdbx_description
1 polymer ?
#
loop_
_entity_poly.entity_id
_entity_poly.type
_entity_poly.pdbx_seq_one_letter_code
_entity_poly.pdbx_strand_id
1 'polypeptide(L)'
;MRGFLNISSFCLSLGLASLPLQAGMITAADQSHLTLTLYNQDLAMIQDQRRLPALSPGQRIRVDNVSHQMLPETLRIQGAGQILEQSLLQSPLSYHALLQAHLGKFIQLARVNQATGQETISTVELLSIEQQTLIRRDGRIESIPMHSSEWRFIFLLNCLIICKGKPACSLSALVQTQRARHTSTTSVVASAGRWTMYLPWTVMASR
;
A
#
# COMPACT_ATOMS: atom_id res chain seq x y z
N MET A 1 21.84 19.20 -71.46
CA MET A 1 21.50 18.25 -70.39
C MET A 1 22.08 18.77 -69.08
N ARG A 2 21.24 19.30 -68.18
CA ARG A 2 21.63 19.78 -66.84
C ARG A 2 20.88 18.93 -65.81
N GLY A 3 21.61 18.10 -65.07
CA GLY A 3 21.05 17.24 -64.02
C GLY A 3 21.05 17.97 -62.68
N PHE A 4 19.87 18.08 -62.06
CA PHE A 4 19.71 18.57 -60.69
C PHE A 4 19.82 17.39 -59.71
N LEU A 5 20.73 17.47 -58.76
CA LEU A 5 20.92 16.49 -57.68
C LEU A 5 20.20 17.01 -56.43
N ASN A 6 19.05 16.42 -56.08
CA ASN A 6 18.31 16.74 -54.87
C ASN A 6 18.91 15.97 -53.68
N ILE A 7 19.46 16.68 -52.70
CA ILE A 7 19.93 16.11 -51.44
C ILE A 7 18.74 16.15 -50.45
N SER A 8 18.13 15.00 -50.22
CA SER A 8 17.11 14.83 -49.18
C SER A 8 17.80 14.74 -47.82
N SER A 9 17.57 15.74 -46.97
CA SER A 9 18.09 15.79 -45.60
C SER A 9 17.19 14.97 -44.69
N PHE A 10 17.69 13.82 -44.22
CA PHE A 10 16.98 12.93 -43.31
C PHE A 10 17.28 13.35 -41.86
N CYS A 11 16.37 14.12 -41.26
CA CYS A 11 16.49 14.56 -39.87
C CYS A 11 16.22 13.36 -38.93
N LEU A 12 17.27 12.78 -38.35
CA LEU A 12 17.19 11.72 -37.35
C LEU A 12 16.83 12.36 -35.99
N SER A 13 15.55 12.32 -35.61
CA SER A 13 15.09 12.80 -34.30
C SER A 13 15.50 11.81 -33.20
N LEU A 14 16.52 12.16 -32.41
CA LEU A 14 16.82 11.48 -31.14
C LEU A 14 15.67 11.75 -30.16
N GLY A 15 14.81 10.76 -29.96
CA GLY A 15 13.81 10.79 -28.89
C GLY A 15 14.51 10.74 -27.53
N LEU A 16 14.45 11.84 -26.77
CA LEU A 16 14.80 11.86 -25.36
C LEU A 16 13.83 10.96 -24.60
N ALA A 17 14.26 9.74 -24.27
CA ALA A 17 13.53 8.87 -23.36
C ALA A 17 13.65 9.44 -21.94
N SER A 18 12.57 10.05 -21.44
CA SER A 18 12.44 10.42 -20.03
C SER A 18 12.30 9.14 -19.20
N LEU A 19 13.40 8.69 -18.60
CA LEU A 19 13.35 7.61 -17.62
C LEU A 19 12.58 8.12 -16.40
N PRO A 20 11.49 7.45 -15.95
CA PRO A 20 10.84 7.81 -14.72
C PRO A 20 11.84 7.63 -13.57
N LEU A 21 12.08 8.69 -12.81
CA LEU A 21 12.94 8.62 -11.62
C LEU A 21 12.23 7.70 -10.61
N GLN A 22 12.75 6.47 -10.47
CA GLN A 22 12.14 5.46 -9.62
C GLN A 22 12.15 5.94 -8.17
N ALA A 23 10.99 5.87 -7.52
CA ALA A 23 10.89 6.26 -6.12
C ALA A 23 11.69 5.28 -5.23
N GLY A 24 12.48 5.81 -4.30
CA GLY A 24 13.11 4.99 -3.26
C GLY A 24 12.03 4.39 -2.36
N MET A 25 11.92 3.07 -2.29
CA MET A 25 10.94 2.39 -1.45
C MET A 25 11.52 2.08 -0.07
N ILE A 26 10.73 2.36 0.97
CA ILE A 26 11.06 2.10 2.36
C ILE A 26 9.93 1.27 2.94
N THR A 27 10.29 0.17 3.57
CA THR A 27 9.35 -0.84 4.04
C THR A 27 9.38 -0.94 5.57
N ALA A 28 8.60 -1.87 6.12
CA ALA A 28 8.65 -2.18 7.55
C ALA A 28 10.00 -2.79 7.96
N ALA A 29 10.75 -3.42 7.04
CA ALA A 29 12.06 -4.01 7.33
C ALA A 29 13.12 -2.94 7.62
N ASP A 30 12.90 -1.71 7.18
CA ASP A 30 13.83 -0.59 7.38
C ASP A 30 13.63 0.10 8.74
N GLN A 31 12.66 -0.36 9.54
CA GLN A 31 12.37 0.18 10.87
C GLN A 31 13.50 -0.12 11.86
N SER A 32 14.04 0.93 12.45
CA SER A 32 15.12 0.86 13.44
C SER A 32 14.66 1.16 14.87
N HIS A 33 13.58 1.94 15.03
CA HIS A 33 13.03 2.24 16.36
C HIS A 33 11.53 2.50 16.27
N LEU A 34 10.79 2.05 17.29
CA LEU A 34 9.38 2.35 17.46
C LEU A 34 9.13 2.72 18.92
N THR A 35 8.69 3.95 19.16
CA THR A 35 8.36 4.45 20.50
C THR A 35 6.88 4.76 20.58
N LEU A 36 6.25 4.36 21.69
CA LEU A 36 4.92 4.82 22.09
C LEU A 36 5.07 5.59 23.40
N THR A 37 4.70 6.87 23.40
CA THR A 37 4.57 7.67 24.63
C THR A 37 3.10 7.91 24.88
N LEU A 38 2.61 7.46 26.04
CA LEU A 38 1.23 7.69 26.46
C LEU A 38 1.18 8.93 27.35
N TYR A 39 0.25 9.83 27.05
CA TYR A 39 -0.09 10.98 27.87
C TYR A 39 -1.44 10.75 28.53
N ASN A 40 -1.81 11.63 29.46
CA ASN A 40 -3.17 11.65 30.02
C ASN A 40 -4.19 12.04 28.92
N GLN A 41 -5.47 11.76 29.18
CA GLN A 41 -6.60 12.18 28.31
C GLN A 41 -6.59 11.56 26.91
N ASP A 42 -6.29 10.25 26.81
CA ASP A 42 -6.30 9.48 25.56
C ASP A 42 -5.35 9.98 24.46
N LEU A 43 -4.40 10.86 24.81
CA LEU A 43 -3.37 11.31 23.90
C LEU A 43 -2.20 10.33 23.93
N ALA A 44 -1.76 9.88 22.77
CA ALA A 44 -0.50 9.16 22.63
C ALA A 44 0.32 9.76 21.50
N MET A 45 1.63 9.64 21.61
CA MET A 45 2.59 9.95 20.55
C MET A 45 3.27 8.65 20.13
N ILE A 46 3.13 8.31 18.86
CA ILE A 46 3.91 7.25 18.21
C ILE A 46 5.06 7.89 17.48
N GLN A 47 6.26 7.34 17.61
CA GLN A 47 7.45 7.70 16.85
C GLN A 47 7.98 6.47 16.12
N ASP A 48 7.84 6.44 14.80
CA ASP A 48 8.41 5.40 13.92
C ASP A 48 9.68 5.94 13.26
N GLN A 49 10.81 5.28 13.50
CA GLN A 49 12.11 5.59 12.90
C GLN A 49 12.56 4.52 11.93
N ARG A 50 12.93 4.96 10.72
CA ARG A 50 13.41 4.08 9.64
C ARG A 50 14.70 4.58 9.04
N ARG A 51 15.55 3.64 8.62
CA ARG A 51 16.81 3.92 7.93
C ARG A 51 16.54 4.18 6.47
N LEU A 52 17.20 5.20 5.93
CA LEU A 52 17.07 5.58 4.54
C LEU A 52 18.40 5.52 3.80
N PRO A 53 18.41 5.06 2.53
CA PRO A 53 19.59 5.19 1.68
C PRO A 53 19.89 6.67 1.41
N ALA A 54 21.08 6.95 0.88
CA ALA A 54 21.44 8.30 0.47
C ALA A 54 20.46 8.82 -0.60
N LEU A 55 20.01 10.06 -0.41
CA LEU A 55 19.00 10.69 -1.26
C LEU A 55 19.65 11.57 -2.32
N SER A 56 19.12 11.51 -3.54
CA SER A 56 19.49 12.39 -4.65
C SER A 56 18.56 13.60 -4.71
N PRO A 57 19.00 14.75 -5.25
CA PRO A 57 18.12 15.90 -5.47
C PRO A 57 16.94 15.54 -6.38
N GLY A 58 15.74 15.96 -6.02
CA GLY A 58 14.51 15.67 -6.78
C GLY A 58 14.00 14.22 -6.63
N GLN A 59 14.63 13.41 -5.76
CA GLN A 59 14.21 12.03 -5.57
C GLN A 59 12.85 11.98 -4.87
N ARG A 60 11.96 11.13 -5.39
CA ARG A 60 10.72 10.76 -4.71
C ARG A 60 10.97 9.57 -3.80
N ILE A 61 10.38 9.61 -2.63
CA ILE A 61 10.48 8.58 -1.60
C ILE A 61 9.08 8.07 -1.30
N ARG A 62 8.92 6.75 -1.13
CA ARG A 62 7.68 6.13 -0.66
C ARG A 62 7.95 5.33 0.60
N VAL A 63 7.25 5.68 1.69
CA VAL A 63 7.25 4.94 2.96
C VAL A 63 5.98 4.11 3.04
N ASP A 64 6.11 2.79 3.00
CA ASP A 64 4.98 1.88 3.10
C ASP A 64 4.63 1.57 4.55
N ASN A 65 3.39 1.14 4.79
CA ASN A 65 2.92 0.68 6.10
C ASN A 65 3.03 1.78 7.17
N VAL A 66 2.61 3.00 6.82
CA VAL A 66 2.40 4.08 7.79
C VAL A 66 0.96 4.04 8.30
N SER A 67 0.70 4.66 9.46
CA SER A 67 -0.65 4.73 10.02
C SER A 67 -1.58 5.55 9.12
N HIS A 68 -2.85 5.15 9.02
CA HIS A 68 -3.90 5.95 8.38
C HIS A 68 -4.18 7.27 9.11
N GLN A 69 -3.82 7.34 10.39
CA GLN A 69 -3.96 8.54 11.23
C GLN A 69 -2.68 9.38 11.26
N MET A 70 -1.65 9.02 10.47
CA MET A 70 -0.46 9.85 10.33
C MET A 70 -0.84 11.21 9.72
N LEU A 71 -0.28 12.27 10.30
CA LEU A 71 -0.25 13.60 9.67
C LEU A 71 0.99 13.70 8.76
N PRO A 72 0.84 13.85 7.43
CA PRO A 72 1.96 13.95 6.48
C PRO A 72 3.00 14.99 6.88
N GLU A 73 2.56 16.10 7.44
CA GLU A 73 3.35 17.28 7.80
C GLU A 73 4.33 17.00 8.95
N THR A 74 4.08 15.92 9.71
CA THR A 74 4.98 15.49 10.79
C THR A 74 6.18 14.70 10.29
N LEU A 75 6.19 14.31 9.00
CA LEU A 75 7.31 13.63 8.37
C LEU A 75 8.56 14.50 8.41
N ARG A 76 9.57 14.00 9.13
CA ARG A 76 10.92 14.55 9.07
C ARG A 76 11.83 13.58 8.35
N ILE A 77 12.64 14.06 7.41
CA ILE A 77 13.66 13.28 6.72
C ILE A 77 15.01 13.98 6.93
N GLN A 78 15.87 13.41 7.76
CA GLN A 78 17.18 14.01 8.06
C GLN A 78 18.06 14.06 6.79
N GLY A 79 18.70 15.19 6.48
CA GLY A 79 19.59 15.30 5.30
C GLY A 79 18.89 15.40 3.93
N ALA A 80 17.55 15.38 3.89
CA ALA A 80 16.78 15.59 2.66
C ALA A 80 16.75 17.04 2.17
N GLY A 81 17.22 18.01 2.97
CA GLY A 81 17.05 19.44 2.67
C GLY A 81 15.59 19.84 2.78
N GLN A 82 15.04 20.46 1.73
CA GLN A 82 13.63 20.85 1.68
C GLN A 82 12.77 19.70 1.15
N ILE A 83 11.63 19.46 1.81
CA ILE A 83 10.58 18.58 1.26
C ILE A 83 9.66 19.47 0.42
N LEU A 84 9.57 19.15 -0.87
CA LEU A 84 8.80 19.92 -1.85
C LEU A 84 7.33 19.49 -1.90
N GLU A 85 7.08 18.19 -1.73
CA GLU A 85 5.74 17.60 -1.78
C GLU A 85 5.62 16.52 -0.71
N GLN A 86 4.44 16.40 -0.09
CA GLN A 86 4.07 15.33 0.83
C GLN A 86 2.63 14.89 0.54
N SER A 87 2.39 13.58 0.46
CA SER A 87 1.05 13.04 0.29
C SER A 87 0.90 11.68 0.96
N LEU A 88 -0.09 11.54 1.85
CA LEU A 88 -0.53 10.26 2.40
C LEU A 88 -1.50 9.60 1.42
N LEU A 89 -1.02 8.55 0.77
CA LEU A 89 -1.82 7.75 -0.14
C LEU A 89 -2.55 6.68 0.68
N GLN A 90 -3.87 6.79 0.73
CA GLN A 90 -4.75 5.78 1.31
C GLN A 90 -5.24 4.86 0.20
N SER A 91 -5.19 3.55 0.43
CA SER A 91 -5.85 2.62 -0.47
C SER A 91 -7.35 2.66 -0.19
N PRO A 92 -8.21 2.99 -1.17
CA PRO A 92 -9.65 3.04 -0.95
C PRO A 92 -10.18 1.65 -0.59
N LEU A 93 -11.18 1.60 0.30
CA LEU A 93 -11.93 0.38 0.58
C LEU A 93 -12.84 0.09 -0.63
N SER A 94 -12.29 -0.54 -1.65
CA SER A 94 -13.01 -0.94 -2.85
C SER A 94 -13.11 -2.46 -2.95
N TYR A 95 -14.16 -2.94 -3.63
CA TYR A 95 -14.35 -4.36 -3.92
C TYR A 95 -13.11 -4.99 -4.57
N HIS A 96 -12.53 -4.30 -5.55
CA HIS A 96 -11.31 -4.73 -6.22
C HIS A 96 -10.10 -4.77 -5.27
N ALA A 97 -9.89 -3.75 -4.43
CA ALA A 97 -8.78 -3.72 -3.48
C ALA A 97 -8.89 -4.85 -2.45
N LEU A 98 -10.11 -5.18 -2.00
CA LEU A 98 -10.36 -6.30 -1.09
C LEU A 98 -10.03 -7.65 -1.73
N LEU A 99 -10.47 -7.87 -2.97
CA LEU A 99 -10.13 -9.09 -3.72
C LEU A 99 -8.62 -9.19 -3.94
N GLN A 100 -7.96 -8.10 -4.34
CA GLN A 100 -6.51 -8.08 -4.56
C GLN A 100 -5.72 -8.43 -3.30
N ALA A 101 -6.14 -7.94 -2.14
CA ALA A 101 -5.52 -8.26 -0.85
C ALA A 101 -5.69 -9.73 -0.43
N HIS A 102 -6.59 -10.48 -1.08
CA HIS A 102 -6.90 -11.87 -0.78
C HIS A 102 -6.48 -12.85 -1.89
N LEU A 103 -5.70 -12.40 -2.89
CA LEU A 103 -5.11 -13.31 -3.87
C LEU A 103 -4.26 -14.40 -3.18
N GLY A 104 -4.50 -15.66 -3.57
CA GLY A 104 -3.89 -16.85 -2.98
C GLY A 104 -4.39 -17.19 -1.57
N LYS A 105 -5.43 -16.53 -1.06
CA LYS A 105 -6.00 -16.79 0.27
C LYS A 105 -7.39 -17.40 0.17
N PHE A 106 -7.79 -18.08 1.24
CA PHE A 106 -9.15 -18.58 1.40
C PHE A 106 -10.10 -17.47 1.86
N ILE A 107 -11.24 -17.36 1.20
CA ILE A 107 -12.34 -16.43 1.49
C ILE A 107 -13.68 -17.17 1.48
N GLN A 108 -14.72 -16.54 2.03
CA GLN A 108 -16.07 -17.09 1.93
C GLN A 108 -16.76 -16.56 0.68
N LEU A 109 -17.46 -17.45 -0.02
CA LEU A 109 -18.27 -17.13 -1.19
C LEU A 109 -19.69 -17.61 -0.95
N ALA A 110 -20.62 -16.66 -0.94
CA ALA A 110 -22.05 -16.91 -0.85
C ALA A 110 -22.68 -16.95 -2.24
N ARG A 111 -23.59 -17.91 -2.44
CA ARG A 111 -24.46 -18.02 -3.62
C ARG A 111 -25.91 -18.01 -3.18
N VAL A 112 -26.69 -17.10 -3.74
CA VAL A 112 -28.15 -17.04 -3.57
C VAL A 112 -28.84 -17.67 -4.78
N ASN A 113 -29.65 -18.69 -4.54
CA ASN A 113 -30.58 -19.20 -5.54
C ASN A 113 -31.72 -18.21 -5.73
N GLN A 114 -31.79 -17.56 -6.90
CA GLN A 114 -32.77 -16.49 -7.17
C GLN A 114 -34.23 -16.98 -7.14
N ALA A 115 -34.48 -18.27 -7.41
CA ALA A 115 -35.83 -18.82 -7.43
C ALA A 115 -36.35 -19.18 -6.02
N THR A 116 -35.47 -19.60 -5.12
CA THR A 116 -35.85 -20.09 -3.78
C THR A 116 -35.45 -19.14 -2.65
N GLY A 117 -34.56 -18.17 -2.91
CA GLY A 117 -33.96 -17.30 -1.91
C GLY A 117 -32.97 -18.01 -0.98
N GLN A 118 -32.71 -19.31 -1.17
CA GLN A 118 -31.77 -20.04 -0.32
C GLN A 118 -30.34 -19.59 -0.60
N GLU A 119 -29.61 -19.29 0.48
CA GLU A 119 -28.20 -18.93 0.44
C GLU A 119 -27.32 -20.10 0.86
N THR A 120 -26.25 -20.32 0.10
CA THR A 120 -25.21 -21.31 0.40
C THR A 120 -23.88 -20.59 0.53
N ILE A 121 -23.14 -20.85 1.60
CA ILE A 121 -21.82 -20.26 1.86
C ILE A 121 -20.78 -21.36 1.78
N SER A 122 -19.71 -21.11 1.03
CA SER A 122 -18.60 -22.04 0.83
C SER A 122 -17.27 -21.33 1.05
N THR A 123 -16.27 -22.06 1.53
CA THR A 123 -14.89 -21.56 1.57
C THR A 123 -14.21 -21.86 0.24
N VAL A 124 -13.62 -20.84 -0.37
CA VAL A 124 -12.96 -20.93 -1.69
C VAL A 124 -11.62 -20.22 -1.63
N GLU A 125 -10.67 -20.65 -2.45
CA GLU A 125 -9.40 -19.95 -2.61
C GLU A 125 -9.44 -19.04 -3.83
N LEU A 126 -9.00 -17.80 -3.65
CA LEU A 126 -8.97 -16.81 -4.71
C LEU A 126 -7.68 -16.94 -5.53
N LEU A 127 -7.79 -17.17 -6.83
CA LEU A 127 -6.64 -17.39 -7.71
C LEU A 127 -6.31 -16.18 -8.59
N SER A 128 -7.31 -15.50 -9.14
CA SER A 128 -7.15 -14.35 -10.03
C SER A 128 -8.36 -13.42 -9.98
N ILE A 129 -8.16 -12.14 -10.32
CA ILE A 129 -9.14 -11.05 -10.19
C ILE A 129 -9.18 -10.13 -11.42
N GLU A 130 -9.03 -10.69 -12.63
CA GLU A 130 -9.08 -9.94 -13.88
C GLU A 130 -10.53 -9.59 -14.28
N GLN A 131 -10.94 -9.77 -15.54
CA GLN A 131 -12.34 -9.52 -15.94
C GLN A 131 -13.32 -10.52 -15.30
N GLN A 132 -12.83 -11.69 -14.92
CA GLN A 132 -13.55 -12.68 -14.13
C GLN A 132 -12.68 -13.09 -12.95
N THR A 133 -13.33 -13.35 -11.82
CA THR A 133 -12.62 -13.86 -10.65
C THR A 133 -12.50 -15.37 -10.77
N LEU A 134 -11.28 -15.91 -10.70
CA LEU A 134 -11.05 -17.35 -10.69
C LEU A 134 -10.90 -17.82 -9.25
N ILE A 135 -11.62 -18.88 -8.90
CA ILE A 135 -11.56 -19.50 -7.57
C ILE A 135 -11.24 -20.98 -7.67
N ARG A 136 -10.67 -21.54 -6.60
CA ARG A 136 -10.58 -22.99 -6.39
C ARG A 136 -11.58 -23.43 -5.32
N ARG A 137 -12.39 -24.43 -5.65
CA ARG A 137 -13.33 -25.11 -4.73
C ARG A 137 -13.31 -26.60 -5.06
N ASP A 138 -13.18 -27.46 -4.04
CA ASP A 138 -13.27 -28.92 -4.18
C ASP A 138 -12.40 -29.51 -5.30
N GLY A 139 -11.19 -28.99 -5.48
CA GLY A 139 -10.23 -29.42 -6.51
C GLY A 139 -10.55 -28.95 -7.93
N ARG A 140 -11.55 -28.07 -8.11
CA ARG A 140 -11.95 -27.50 -9.40
C ARG A 140 -11.71 -26.00 -9.44
N ILE A 141 -11.44 -25.47 -10.63
CA ILE A 141 -11.34 -24.03 -10.89
C ILE A 141 -12.67 -23.57 -11.48
N GLU A 142 -13.29 -22.58 -10.87
CA GLU A 142 -14.54 -21.97 -11.32
C GLU A 142 -14.32 -20.49 -11.61
N SER A 143 -15.02 -19.94 -12.61
CA SER A 143 -15.07 -18.51 -12.85
C SER A 143 -16.34 -17.90 -12.23
N ILE A 144 -16.15 -16.80 -11.51
CA ILE A 144 -17.22 -16.05 -10.87
C ILE A 144 -17.30 -14.66 -11.53
N PRO A 145 -18.46 -14.26 -12.06
CA PRO A 145 -18.66 -12.92 -12.58
C PRO A 145 -18.64 -11.90 -11.43
N MET A 146 -17.80 -10.86 -11.54
CA MET A 146 -17.62 -9.85 -10.48
C MET A 146 -18.88 -9.00 -10.22
N HIS A 147 -19.73 -8.83 -11.23
CA HIS A 147 -20.94 -8.00 -11.15
C HIS A 147 -22.19 -8.87 -11.30
N SER A 148 -22.46 -9.72 -10.32
CA SER A 148 -23.62 -10.62 -10.29
C SER A 148 -24.51 -10.35 -9.07
N SER A 149 -25.82 -10.52 -9.23
CA SER A 149 -26.79 -10.54 -8.13
C SER A 149 -26.83 -11.87 -7.37
N GLU A 150 -26.20 -12.92 -7.92
CA GLU A 150 -26.23 -14.26 -7.33
C GLU A 150 -25.08 -14.50 -6.34
N TRP A 151 -23.93 -13.86 -6.57
CA TRP A 151 -22.68 -14.16 -5.89
C TRP A 151 -22.21 -13.01 -5.01
N ARG A 152 -21.75 -13.34 -3.80
CA ARG A 152 -21.19 -12.35 -2.87
C ARG A 152 -19.93 -12.89 -2.23
N PHE A 153 -18.82 -12.17 -2.37
CA PHE A 153 -17.60 -12.46 -1.62
C PHE A 153 -17.75 -11.90 -0.20
N ILE A 154 -17.47 -12.75 0.78
CA ILE A 154 -17.54 -12.44 2.20
C ILE A 154 -16.11 -12.49 2.75
N PHE A 155 -15.66 -11.34 3.23
CA PHE A 155 -14.36 -11.18 3.88
C PHE A 155 -14.60 -11.13 5.38
N LEU A 156 -14.05 -12.11 6.12
CA LEU A 156 -14.20 -12.14 7.57
C LEU A 156 -13.50 -10.93 8.19
N LEU A 157 -14.24 -10.18 9.00
CA LEU A 157 -13.78 -8.96 9.64
C LEU A 157 -12.78 -9.21 10.81
N ASN A 158 -12.04 -10.33 10.80
CA ASN A 158 -10.71 -10.28 11.41
C ASN A 158 -9.76 -9.33 10.63
N CYS A 159 -10.26 -8.83 9.50
CA CYS A 159 -9.85 -7.66 8.74
C CYS A 159 -10.67 -6.38 9.08
N LEU A 160 -11.24 -6.21 10.29
CA LEU A 160 -11.91 -4.94 10.68
C LEU A 160 -10.94 -3.79 10.96
N ILE A 161 -9.67 -4.01 10.70
CA ILE A 161 -8.73 -2.92 10.51
C ILE A 161 -8.12 -3.20 9.15
N ILE A 162 -7.89 -2.16 8.38
CA ILE A 162 -7.09 -2.10 7.16
C ILE A 162 -5.62 -2.59 7.41
N CYS A 163 -5.36 -3.44 8.41
CA CYS A 163 -4.07 -3.69 9.03
C CYS A 163 -3.68 -5.17 9.23
N LYS A 164 -4.36 -6.18 8.66
CA LYS A 164 -3.83 -7.56 8.65
C LYS A 164 -3.75 -8.20 7.26
N GLY A 165 -3.27 -7.44 6.29
CA GLY A 165 -2.92 -8.02 4.97
C GLY A 165 -2.61 -7.06 3.82
N LYS A 166 -2.59 -5.74 4.07
CA LYS A 166 -2.33 -4.57 3.20
C LYS A 166 -3.52 -4.12 2.35
N PRO A 167 -4.18 -3.04 2.80
CA PRO A 167 -4.08 -1.76 2.11
C PRO A 167 -3.14 -0.84 2.91
N ALA A 168 -1.85 -0.85 2.58
CA ALA A 168 -0.88 -0.03 3.28
C ALA A 168 -1.12 1.45 2.92
N CYS A 169 -1.33 2.30 3.92
CA CYS A 169 -1.07 3.71 3.72
C CYS A 169 0.40 3.86 3.35
N SER A 170 0.64 4.58 2.27
CA SER A 170 1.99 4.92 1.84
C SER A 170 2.15 6.43 1.84
N LEU A 171 3.22 6.92 2.44
CA LEU A 171 3.55 8.33 2.38
C LEU A 171 4.53 8.55 1.24
N SER A 172 4.20 9.46 0.34
CA SER A 172 5.11 9.90 -0.71
C SER A 172 5.67 11.29 -0.39
N ALA A 173 6.97 11.47 -0.59
CA ALA A 173 7.63 12.77 -0.42
C ALA A 173 8.64 13.04 -1.54
N LEU A 174 8.69 14.27 -2.03
CA LEU A 174 9.71 14.73 -2.99
C LEU A 174 10.70 15.61 -2.25
N VAL A 175 12.00 15.32 -2.37
CA VAL A 175 13.04 16.00 -1.60
C VAL A 175 14.05 16.75 -2.46
N GLN A 176 14.57 17.86 -1.95
CA GLN A 176 15.65 18.63 -2.56
C GLN A 176 16.84 18.68 -1.61
N THR A 177 17.78 17.74 -1.76
CA THR A 177 18.97 17.65 -0.91
C THR A 177 19.99 18.74 -1.23
N GLN A 178 20.63 19.26 -0.18
CA GLN A 178 21.73 20.22 -0.29
C GLN A 178 23.12 19.55 -0.21
N ARG A 179 23.21 18.25 0.10
CA ARG A 179 24.45 17.43 0.04
C ARG A 179 24.14 15.96 0.29
N ALA A 180 24.70 15.06 -0.53
CA ALA A 180 24.65 13.62 -0.30
C ALA A 180 25.44 13.24 0.96
N ARG A 181 24.76 13.03 2.09
CA ARG A 181 25.31 12.35 3.26
C ARG A 181 24.33 11.32 3.84
N HIS A 182 24.92 10.31 4.47
CA HIS A 182 24.30 9.03 4.83
C HIS A 182 23.19 9.12 5.88
N THR A 183 22.23 8.20 5.73
CA THR A 183 21.17 7.80 6.67
C THR A 183 20.24 8.92 7.12
N SER A 184 19.15 9.08 6.37
CA SER A 184 18.02 9.86 6.81
C SER A 184 17.16 9.03 7.78
N THR A 185 16.75 9.60 8.90
CA THR A 185 15.76 8.98 9.81
C THR A 185 14.41 9.61 9.52
N THR A 186 13.41 8.78 9.23
CA THR A 186 12.00 9.22 9.22
C THR A 186 11.50 9.33 10.66
N SER A 187 10.79 10.37 11.06
CA SER A 187 9.98 10.36 12.29
C SER A 187 8.55 10.69 11.92
N VAL A 188 7.60 9.84 12.30
CA VAL A 188 6.16 10.10 12.21
C VAL A 188 5.66 10.47 13.59
N VAL A 189 4.83 11.50 13.74
CA VAL A 189 4.11 11.81 14.99
C VAL A 189 2.62 11.66 14.72
N ALA A 190 1.98 10.69 15.37
CA ALA A 190 0.53 10.60 15.40
C ALA A 190 0.04 11.08 16.78
N SER A 191 -0.80 12.12 16.81
CA SER A 191 -1.64 12.48 17.96
C SER A 191 -2.98 11.79 17.84
N ALA A 192 -3.60 11.43 18.95
CA ALA A 192 -4.73 10.52 18.94
C ALA A 192 -6.01 11.10 19.50
N GLY A 193 -7.12 10.73 18.86
CA GLY A 193 -8.39 10.52 19.54
C GLY A 193 -8.51 9.06 20.01
N ARG A 194 -9.43 8.84 20.96
CA ARG A 194 -9.91 7.59 21.58
C ARG A 194 -9.30 6.27 21.04
N TRP A 195 -8.44 5.65 21.86
CA TRP A 195 -7.76 4.39 21.54
C TRP A 195 -8.49 3.14 22.06
N THR A 196 -8.28 2.01 21.36
CA THR A 196 -8.53 0.65 21.86
C THR A 196 -7.24 -0.15 21.72
N MET A 197 -6.62 -0.55 22.83
CA MET A 197 -5.41 -1.38 22.85
C MET A 197 -5.79 -2.87 22.87
N TYR A 198 -5.42 -3.62 21.83
CA TYR A 198 -5.53 -5.09 21.84
C TYR A 198 -4.19 -5.68 22.29
N LEU A 199 -4.10 -6.07 23.56
CA LEU A 199 -3.00 -6.88 24.08
C LEU A 199 -3.26 -8.35 23.70
N PRO A 200 -2.36 -9.04 22.96
CA PRO A 200 -2.39 -10.50 22.87
C PRO A 200 -1.79 -11.06 24.16
N TRP A 201 -2.60 -11.25 25.20
CA TRP A 201 -2.16 -12.01 26.37
C TRP A 201 -2.22 -13.50 26.05
N THR A 202 -1.05 -14.14 25.89
CA THR A 202 -0.88 -15.54 26.29
C THR A 202 -0.06 -15.52 27.57
N VAL A 203 -0.74 -15.51 28.71
CA VAL A 203 -0.11 -15.77 29.99
C VAL A 203 0.23 -17.26 30.02
N MET A 204 1.49 -17.63 29.78
CA MET A 204 1.98 -18.91 30.28
C MET A 204 2.21 -18.75 31.78
N ALA A 205 1.29 -19.28 32.57
CA ALA A 205 1.53 -19.51 33.99
C ALA A 205 2.57 -20.64 34.12
N SER A 206 3.78 -20.33 34.57
CA SER A 206 4.69 -21.34 35.12
C SER A 206 4.34 -21.57 36.59
N ARG A 207 4.16 -22.84 36.95
CA ARG A 207 3.96 -23.32 38.32
C ARG A 207 5.16 -23.02 39.22
#